data_AF-A0A7K4CG23-F1
#
_entry.id   AF-A0A7K4CG23-F1
#
_cell.length_a   1.000
_cell.length_b   1.000
_cell.length_c   1.000
_cell.angle_alpha   90.00
_cell.angle_beta   90.00
_cell.angle_gamma   90.00
#
_symmetry.space_group_name_H-M   'P 1'
#
loop_
_entity.id
_entity.type
_entity.pdbx_description
1 polymer ?
#
loop_
_entity_poly.entity_id
_entity_poly.type
_entity_poly.pdbx_seq_one_letter_code
_entity_poly.pdbx_strand_id
1 'polypeptide(L)'
;MKIGITRMSSKGQIVIPADMRKNCPDGQEFLIINDGKRFILKHLTDCKPAFREDIEFANQTEQALAEYEKGSFTRKSKREFLDDLESW
;
A
#
# COMPACT_ATOMS: atom_id res chain seq x y z
N MET A 1 -21.46 17.16 8.82
CA MET A 1 -20.13 17.44 8.24
C MET A 1 -19.27 18.07 9.32
N LYS A 2 -18.09 17.51 9.63
CA LYS A 2 -17.12 18.09 10.57
C LYS A 2 -15.89 18.56 9.79
N ILE A 3 -15.42 19.77 10.06
CA ILE A 3 -14.21 20.33 9.44
C ILE A 3 -13.21 20.61 10.56
N GLY A 4 -12.03 20.01 10.47
CA GLY A 4 -10.92 20.24 11.39
C GLY A 4 -9.76 20.89 10.65
N ILE A 5 -9.12 21.86 11.29
CA ILE A 5 -7.85 22.44 10.82
C ILE A 5 -6.75 21.87 11.69
N THR A 6 -5.75 21.26 11.07
CA THR A 6 -4.59 20.69 11.74
C THR A 6 -3.31 21.18 11.06
N ARG A 7 -2.18 21.04 11.73
CA ARG A 7 -0.86 21.41 11.19
C ARG A 7 0.03 20.18 11.21
N MET A 8 1.03 20.19 10.34
CA MET A 8 2.09 19.18 10.36
C MET A 8 2.83 19.27 11.71
N SER A 9 2.97 18.15 12.41
CA SER A 9 3.80 18.10 13.61
C SER A 9 5.28 18.22 13.24
N SER A 10 6.13 18.55 14.21
CA SER A 10 7.59 18.58 14.02
C SER A 10 8.19 17.23 13.60
N LYS A 11 7.45 16.13 13.80
CA LYS A 11 7.82 14.77 13.37
C LYS A 11 7.23 14.38 12.01
N GLY A 12 6.65 15.33 11.27
CA GLY A 12 6.03 15.07 9.97
C GLY A 12 4.70 14.33 10.05
N GLN A 13 3.99 14.39 11.18
CA GLN A 13 2.72 13.70 11.37
C GLN A 13 1.54 14.66 11.15
N ILE A 14 0.52 14.19 10.43
CA ILE A 14 -0.78 14.87 10.34
C ILE A 14 -1.70 14.27 11.40
N VAL A 15 -2.11 15.08 12.37
CA VAL A 15 -2.95 14.62 13.49
C VAL A 15 -4.42 14.83 13.15
N ILE A 16 -5.22 13.76 13.17
CA ILE A 16 -6.68 13.82 13.10
C ILE A 16 -7.24 14.20 14.48
N PRO A 17 -8.03 15.28 14.60
CA PRO A 17 -8.63 15.69 15.87
C PRO A 17 -9.40 14.55 16.56
N ALA A 18 -9.31 14.48 17.89
CA ALA A 18 -9.88 13.39 18.68
C ALA A 18 -11.40 13.21 18.47
N ASP A 19 -12.13 14.31 18.29
CA ASP A 19 -13.58 14.28 18.07
C ASP A 19 -13.97 13.75 16.68
N MET A 20 -13.03 13.73 15.73
CA MET A 20 -13.16 13.17 14.38
C MET A 20 -12.68 11.70 14.32
N ARG A 21 -11.91 11.23 15.30
CA ARG A 21 -11.41 9.84 15.38
C ARG A 21 -12.43 8.83 15.92
N LYS A 22 -13.63 9.25 16.33
CA LYS A 22 -14.62 8.36 16.99
C LYS A 22 -15.00 7.11 16.19
N ASN A 23 -14.89 7.15 14.86
CA ASN A 23 -15.18 6.03 13.96
C ASN A 23 -13.91 5.40 13.36
N CYS A 24 -12.75 5.66 13.95
CA CYS A 24 -11.45 5.15 13.52
C CYS A 24 -10.87 4.25 14.63
N PRO A 25 -11.23 2.96 14.68
CA PRO A 25 -10.67 2.05 15.67
C PRO A 25 -9.15 1.89 15.50
N ASP A 26 -8.49 1.50 16.58
CA ASP A 26 -7.05 1.23 16.58
C ASP A 26 -6.71 0.08 15.62
N GLY A 27 -5.60 0.21 14.90
CA GLY A 27 -5.18 -0.76 13.88
C GLY A 27 -5.90 -0.63 12.54
N GLN A 28 -6.80 0.34 12.37
CA GLN A 28 -7.45 0.56 11.08
C GLN A 28 -6.48 1.07 10.01
N GLU A 29 -6.50 0.41 8.86
CA GLU A 29 -5.71 0.78 7.70
C GLU A 29 -6.43 1.78 6.79
N PHE A 30 -5.66 2.73 6.28
CA PHE A 30 -6.12 3.76 5.37
C PHE A 30 -5.33 3.73 4.09
N LEU A 31 -6.05 3.84 2.98
CA LEU A 31 -5.44 4.25 1.73
C LEU A 31 -5.16 5.74 1.79
N ILE A 32 -3.90 6.12 1.57
CA ILE A 32 -3.47 7.51 1.43
C ILE A 32 -3.11 7.74 -0.04
N ILE A 33 -3.85 8.62 -0.72
CA ILE A 33 -3.53 9.06 -2.08
C ILE A 33 -3.02 10.49 -2.02
N ASN A 34 -1.89 10.74 -2.66
CA ASN A 34 -1.35 12.09 -2.86
C ASN A 34 -1.28 12.37 -4.36
N ASP A 35 -2.07 13.34 -4.84
CA ASP A 35 -2.07 13.79 -6.24
C ASP A 35 -1.21 15.06 -6.46
N GLY A 36 -0.44 15.47 -5.44
CA GLY A 36 0.38 16.67 -5.42
C GLY A 36 -0.37 17.95 -5.01
N LYS A 37 -1.71 17.97 -5.13
CA LYS A 37 -2.54 19.12 -4.71
C LYS A 37 -3.24 18.86 -3.38
N ARG A 38 -3.57 17.61 -3.10
CA ARG A 38 -4.27 17.20 -1.89
C ARG A 38 -3.91 15.78 -1.48
N PHE A 39 -4.10 15.52 -0.19
CA PHE A 39 -4.14 14.17 0.35
C PHE A 39 -5.59 13.72 0.47
N ILE A 40 -5.86 12.50 0.05
CA ILE A 40 -7.16 11.83 0.22
C ILE A 40 -6.93 10.61 1.10
N LEU A 41 -7.65 10.52 2.22
CA LEU A 41 -7.69 9.35 3.08
C LEU A 41 -9.00 8.60 2.88
N LYS A 42 -8.92 7.29 2.70
CA LYS A 42 -10.09 6.40 2.65
C LYS A 42 -9.85 5.18 3.53
N HIS A 43 -10.90 4.67 4.17
CA HIS A 43 -10.82 3.38 4.83
C HIS A 43 -10.54 2.30 3.79
N LEU A 44 -9.57 1.44 4.06
CA LEU A 44 -9.24 0.37 3.13
C LEU A 44 -10.40 -0.63 2.99
N THR A 45 -11.23 -0.78 4.04
CA THR A 45 -12.46 -1.58 4.05
C THR A 45 -13.54 -1.10 3.08
N ASP A 46 -13.56 0.20 2.79
CA ASP A 46 -14.56 0.80 1.91
C ASP A 46 -14.11 0.73 0.44
N CYS A 47 -12.87 0.29 0.19
CA CYS A 47 -12.37 0.04 -1.14
C CYS A 47 -12.95 -1.28 -1.67
N LYS A 48 -13.35 -1.30 -2.94
CA LYS A 48 -13.81 -2.54 -3.59
C LYS A 48 -12.71 -3.61 -3.49
N PRO A 49 -13.05 -4.91 -3.31
CA PRO A 49 -12.06 -5.99 -3.22
C PRO A 49 -11.02 -5.95 -4.35
N ALA A 50 -11.47 -5.82 -5.60
CA ALA A 50 -10.59 -5.70 -6.76
C ALA A 50 -9.56 -4.55 -6.65
N PHE A 51 -9.94 -3.43 -6.03
CA PHE A 51 -9.02 -2.31 -5.86
C PHE A 51 -7.94 -2.59 -4.79
N ARG A 52 -8.25 -3.43 -3.80
CA ARG A 52 -7.25 -3.88 -2.81
C ARG A 52 -6.26 -4.83 -3.46
N GLU A 53 -6.77 -5.78 -4.25
CA GLU A 53 -5.96 -6.71 -5.04
C GLU A 53 -5.04 -5.96 -6.02
N ASP A 54 -5.54 -4.93 -6.70
CA ASP A 54 -4.74 -4.09 -7.61
C ASP A 54 -3.58 -3.39 -6.89
N ILE A 55 -3.81 -2.90 -5.66
CA ILE A 55 -2.76 -2.27 -4.84
C ILE A 55 -1.72 -3.30 -4.41
N GLU A 56 -2.16 -4.47 -3.94
CA GLU A 56 -1.26 -5.55 -3.54
C GLU A 56 -0.40 -6.02 -4.72
N PHE A 57 -1.03 -6.19 -5.89
CA PHE A 57 -0.35 -6.53 -7.13
C PHE A 57 0.69 -5.48 -7.53
N ALA A 58 0.33 -4.19 -7.48
CA ALA A 58 1.26 -3.11 -7.78
C ALA A 58 2.46 -3.12 -6.82
N ASN A 59 2.24 -3.27 -5.51
CA ASN A 59 3.31 -3.35 -4.51
C ASN A 59 4.25 -4.54 -4.75
N GLN A 60 3.70 -5.73 -5.03
CA GLN A 60 4.50 -6.92 -5.35
C GLN A 60 5.32 -6.74 -6.63
N THR A 61 4.72 -6.11 -7.64
CA THR A 61 5.38 -5.86 -8.93
C THR A 61 6.53 -4.87 -8.77
N GLU A 62 6.32 -3.76 -8.06
CA GLU A 62 7.36 -2.77 -7.77
C GLU A 62 8.51 -3.36 -6.94
N GLN A 63 8.20 -4.21 -5.95
CA GLN A 63 9.22 -4.93 -5.19
C GLN A 63 10.04 -5.86 -6.09
N ALA A 64 9.37 -6.69 -6.89
CA ALA A 64 10.04 -7.62 -7.80
C ALA A 64 10.89 -6.88 -8.85
N LEU A 65 10.42 -5.74 -9.34
CA LEU A 65 11.16 -4.86 -10.24
C LEU A 65 12.42 -4.32 -9.55
N ALA A 66 12.28 -3.79 -8.34
CA ALA A 66 13.43 -3.28 -7.57
C ALA A 66 14.46 -4.38 -7.25
N GLU A 67 14.03 -5.61 -6.98
CA GLU A 67 14.93 -6.77 -6.79
C GLU A 67 15.64 -7.15 -8.09
N TYR A 68 14.93 -7.14 -9.22
CA TYR A 68 15.51 -7.37 -10.54
C TYR A 68 16.56 -6.31 -10.90
N GLU A 69 16.26 -5.03 -10.70
CA GLU A 69 17.18 -3.91 -10.94
C GLU A 69 18.44 -3.98 -10.08
N LYS A 70 18.30 -4.45 -8.82
CA LYS A 70 19.44 -4.71 -7.92
C LYS A 70 20.24 -5.95 -8.29
N GLY A 71 19.77 -6.75 -9.24
CA GLY A 71 20.39 -8.02 -9.62
C GLY A 71 20.12 -9.16 -8.63
N SER A 72 19.22 -8.99 -7.68
CA SER A 72 18.85 -9.98 -6.66
C SER A 72 17.82 -10.98 -7.20
N PHE A 73 18.13 -11.62 -8.32
CA PHE A 73 17.24 -12.60 -8.95
C PHE A 73 17.96 -13.90 -9.27
N THR A 74 17.21 -15.01 -9.21
CA THR A 74 17.73 -16.32 -9.59
C THR A 74 17.50 -16.54 -11.08
N ARG A 75 18.55 -16.86 -11.83
CA ARG A 75 18.41 -17.35 -13.20
C ARG A 75 18.25 -18.86 -13.18
N LYS A 76 17.30 -19.37 -13.94
CA LYS A 76 17.12 -20.80 -14.19
C LYS A 76 17.19 -21.07 -15.68
N SER A 77 17.74 -22.21 -16.06
CA SER A 77 17.63 -22.71 -17.42
C SER A 77 16.20 -23.19 -17.69
N LYS A 78 15.86 -23.34 -18.98
CA LYS A 78 14.55 -23.87 -19.39
C LYS A 78 14.23 -25.22 -18.73
N ARG A 79 15.22 -26.10 -18.63
CA ARG A 79 15.05 -27.44 -18.05
C ARG A 79 14.76 -27.36 -16.55
N GLU A 80 15.59 -26.62 -15.80
CA GLU A 80 15.40 -26.43 -14.36
C GLU A 80 14.02 -25.81 -14.03
N PHE A 81 13.56 -24.85 -14.84
CA PHE A 81 12.23 -24.27 -14.67
C PHE A 81 11.09 -25.28 -14.90
N LEU A 82 11.23 -26.17 -15.89
CA LEU A 82 10.23 -27.21 -16.16
C LEU A 82 10.21 -28.27 -15.07
N ASP A 83 11.39 -28.68 -14.58
CA ASP A 83 11.52 -29.66 -13.49
C ASP A 83 10.85 -29.14 -12.19
N ASP A 84 10.99 -27.84 -11.89
CA ASP A 84 10.35 -27.21 -10.73
C ASP A 84 8.82 -27.19 -10.85
N LEU A 85 8.29 -26.91 -12.04
CA LEU A 85 6.83 -26.87 -12.30
C LEU A 85 6.19 -28.25 -12.18
N GLU A 86 6.88 -29.31 -12.57
CA GLU A 86 6.41 -30.69 -12.40
C GLU A 86 6.40 -31.14 -10.93
N SER A 87 7.20 -30.48 -10.08
CA SER A 87 7.35 -30.78 -8.66
C SER A 87 6.44 -29.96 -7.74
N TRP A 88 5.60 -29.09 -8.30
CA TRP A 88 4.78 -28.10 -7.58
C TRP A 88 3.37 -28.61 -7.23
#